data_AF-A0A1H3A594-F1
#
_entry.id   AF-A0A1H3A594-F1
#
_cell.length_a   1.000
_cell.length_b   1.000
_cell.length_c   1.000
_cell.angle_alpha   90.00
_cell.angle_beta   90.00
_cell.angle_gamma   90.00
#
_symmetry.space_group_name_H-M   'P 1'
#
loop_
_entity.id
_entity.type
_entity.pdbx_description
1 polymer ?
#
loop_
_entity_poly.entity_id
_entity_poly.type
_entity_poly.pdbx_seq_one_letter_code
_entity_poly.pdbx_strand_id
1 'polypeptide(L)' 'MPELLLDGRPLRVADGTSVAAALALGGDGCARTSVSGQRRAPLCGMGICQECRVSIDGVRRLACQTLCRDGMRVETRP' A
#
# COMPACT_ATOMS: atom_id res chain seq x y z
N MET A 1 -12.56 -0.09 -12.32
CA MET A 1 -11.16 -0.56 -12.27
C MET A 1 -10.24 0.64 -12.10
N PRO A 2 -9.86 1.01 -10.87
CA PRO A 2 -8.98 2.14 -10.63
C PRO A 2 -7.56 1.87 -11.13
N GLU A 3 -6.92 2.92 -11.63
CA GLU A 3 -5.48 3.00 -11.91
C GLU A 3 -4.79 3.88 -10.86
N LEU A 4 -3.76 3.34 -10.20
CA LEU A 4 -2.95 4.04 -9.21
C LEU A 4 -1.47 4.04 -9.61
N LEU A 5 -0.67 4.90 -8.98
CA LEU A 5 0.78 4.90 -9.07
C LEU A 5 1.37 4.27 -7.81
N LEU A 6 2.01 3.11 -7.95
CA LEU A 6 2.77 2.47 -6.88
C LEU A 6 4.26 2.71 -7.10
N ASP A 7 4.90 3.48 -6.22
CA ASP A 7 6.31 3.89 -6.35
C ASP A 7 6.62 4.46 -7.75
N GLY A 8 5.70 5.26 -8.28
CA GLY A 8 5.76 5.87 -9.61
C GLY A 8 5.39 4.96 -10.79
N ARG A 9 5.06 3.69 -10.54
CA ARG A 9 4.65 2.73 -11.59
C ARG A 9 3.14 2.60 -11.67
N PRO A 10 2.53 2.70 -12.86
CA PRO A 10 1.09 2.53 -13.01
C PRO A 10 0.67 1.09 -12.70
N LEU A 11 -0.43 0.94 -11.96
CA LEU A 11 -1.04 -0.34 -11.60
C LEU A 11 -2.56 -0.21 -11.68
N ARG A 12 -3.19 -1.07 -12.49
CA ARG A 12 -4.65 -1.22 -12.53
C ARG A 12 -5.08 -2.36 -11.64
N VAL A 13 -6.13 -2.14 -10.86
CA VAL A 13 -6.71 -3.16 -9.98
C VAL A 13 -8.22 -3.24 -10.13
N ALA A 14 -8.81 -4.33 -9.64
CA ALA A 14 -10.27 -4.47 -9.60
C ALA A 14 -10.89 -3.47 -8.63
N ASP A 15 -12.15 -3.09 -8.87
CA ASP A 15 -12.89 -2.25 -7.91
C ASP A 15 -13.01 -2.96 -6.55
N GLY A 16 -12.90 -2.20 -5.46
CA GLY A 16 -12.87 -2.75 -4.11
C GLY A 16 -11.53 -3.34 -3.66
N THR A 17 -10.49 -3.32 -4.50
CA THR A 17 -9.14 -3.73 -4.10
C THR A 17 -8.59 -2.80 -3.02
N SER A 18 -8.13 -3.36 -1.89
CA SER A 18 -7.41 -2.58 -0.87
C SER A 18 -5.99 -2.25 -1.32
N VAL A 19 -5.41 -1.19 -0.78
CA VAL A 19 -4.01 -0.81 -1.07
C VAL A 19 -3.07 -1.93 -0.63
N ALA A 20 -3.38 -2.65 0.46
CA ALA A 20 -2.61 -3.82 0.86
C ALA A 20 -2.59 -4.92 -0.22
N ALA A 21 -3.73 -5.19 -0.87
CA ALA A 21 -3.78 -6.14 -1.97
C ALA A 21 -3.05 -5.60 -3.22
N ALA A 22 -3.15 -4.30 -3.50
CA ALA A 22 -2.40 -3.67 -4.60
C ALA A 22 -0.87 -3.79 -4.40
N LEU A 23 -0.37 -3.66 -3.16
CA LEU A 23 1.05 -3.89 -2.85
C LEU A 23 1.50 -5.32 -3.14
N ALA A 24 0.63 -6.31 -2.89
CA ALA A 24 0.92 -7.72 -3.20
C ALA A 24 0.87 -8.01 -4.71
N LEU A 25 0.06 -7.27 -5.48
CA LEU A 25 -0.07 -7.46 -6.92
C LEU A 25 1.02 -6.73 -7.74
N GLY A 26 1.39 -5.51 -7.34
CA GLY A 26 2.28 -4.64 -8.12
C GLY A 26 3.66 -4.37 -7.51
N GLY A 27 3.94 -4.86 -6.30
CA GLY A 27 5.16 -4.59 -5.56
C GLY A 27 5.77 -5.83 -4.90
N ASP A 28 6.56 -5.62 -3.84
CA ASP A 28 7.15 -6.68 -3.01
C ASP A 28 6.22 -7.11 -1.86
N GLY A 29 4.93 -6.72 -1.91
CA GLY A 29 3.96 -6.93 -0.83
C GLY A 29 4.20 -6.08 0.42
N CYS A 30 5.28 -5.29 0.48
CA CYS A 30 5.66 -4.54 1.66
C CYS A 30 5.25 -3.06 1.56
N ALA A 31 4.83 -2.51 2.71
CA ALA A 31 4.33 -1.15 2.84
C ALA A 31 5.39 -0.16 3.35
N ARG A 32 6.36 -0.65 4.12
CA ARG A 32 7.39 0.17 4.76
C ARG A 32 8.63 -0.64 5.12
N THR A 33 9.68 0.08 5.48
CA THR A 33 10.89 -0.48 6.10
C THR A 33 10.90 -0.13 7.60
N SER A 34 11.32 -1.05 8.46
CA SER A 34 11.51 -0.79 9.90
C SER A 34 12.77 0.04 10.14
N VAL A 35 12.92 0.54 11.37
CA VAL A 35 14.16 1.24 11.80
C VAL A 35 15.40 0.36 11.73
N SER A 36 15.23 -0.97 11.77
CA SER A 36 16.27 -1.98 11.60
C SER A 36 16.47 -2.44 10.15
N GLY A 37 15.87 -1.75 9.17
CA GLY A 37 16.04 -2.06 7.75
C GLY A 37 15.18 -3.22 7.22
N GLN A 38 14.32 -3.82 8.04
CA GLN A 38 13.48 -4.95 7.61
C GLN A 38 12.24 -4.47 6.86
N ARG A 39 11.94 -5.05 5.70
CA ARG A 39 10.70 -4.80 4.96
C ARG A 39 9.50 -5.36 5.73
N ARG A 40 8.41 -4.60 5.78
CA ARG A 40 7.20 -4.93 6.55
C ARG A 40 5.99 -4.97 5.64
N ALA A 41 5.30 -6.10 5.66
CA ALA A 41 4.08 -6.35 4.91
C ALA A 41 2.84 -6.31 5.83
N PRO A 42 1.63 -6.19 5.26
CA PRO A 42 0.40 -6.41 6.00
C PRO A 42 0.38 -7.81 6.64
N LEU A 43 0.06 -7.88 7.94
CA LEU A 43 -0.04 -9.14 8.68
C LEU A 43 -1.49 -9.45 9.07
N CYS A 44 -2.12 -8.57 9.85
CA CYS A 44 -3.44 -8.86 10.41
C CYS A 44 -4.61 -8.57 9.47
N GLY A 45 -4.43 -7.78 8.41
CA GLY A 45 -5.53 -7.30 7.54
C GLY A 45 -6.55 -6.36 8.21
N MET A 46 -6.55 -6.24 9.54
CA MET A 46 -7.55 -5.52 10.34
C MET A 46 -7.08 -4.15 10.84
N GLY A 47 -5.83 -3.76 10.57
CA GLY A 47 -5.22 -2.49 11.00
C GLY A 47 -4.62 -2.48 12.40
N ILE A 48 -4.76 -3.54 13.19
CA ILE A 48 -4.23 -3.64 14.56
C ILE A 48 -2.70 -3.67 14.60
N CYS A 49 -2.05 -4.46 13.73
CA CYS A 49 -0.59 -4.59 13.75
C CYS A 49 0.17 -3.33 13.31
N GLN A 50 -0.49 -2.44 12.55
CA GLN A 50 0.11 -1.25 11.93
C GLN A 50 1.38 -1.48 11.08
N GLU A 51 1.66 -2.72 10.69
CA GLU A 51 2.82 -3.02 9.84
C GLU A 51 2.61 -2.55 8.39
N CYS A 52 1.35 -2.42 7.95
CA CYS A 52 0.96 -1.96 6.61
C CYS A 52 0.86 -0.43 6.45
N ARG A 53 1.46 0.37 7.35
CA ARG A 53 1.44 1.84 7.23
C ARG A 53 2.28 2.27 6.02
N VAL A 54 1.65 3.03 5.12
CA VAL A 54 2.26 3.50 3.85
C VAL A 54 1.87 4.96 3.61
N SER A 55 2.62 5.68 2.77
CA SER A 55 2.23 7.01 2.28
C SER A 55 1.22 6.84 1.15
N ILE A 56 0.06 7.49 1.28
CA ILE A 56 -0.99 7.55 0.27
C ILE A 56 -1.31 9.02 0.05
N ASP A 57 -1.05 9.52 -1.16
CA ASP A 57 -1.25 10.92 -1.53
C ASP A 57 -0.56 11.89 -0.53
N GLY A 58 0.66 11.54 -0.11
CA GLY A 58 1.46 12.30 0.85
C GLY A 58 1.02 12.17 2.31
N VAL A 59 0.00 11.37 2.61
CA VAL A 59 -0.51 11.18 3.97
C VAL A 59 -0.36 9.73 4.42
N ARG A 60 0.13 9.54 5.64
CA ARG A 60 0.28 8.20 6.21
C ARG A 60 -1.08 7.57 6.53
N ARG A 61 -1.30 6.36 6.01
CA ARG A 61 -2.54 5.58 6.14
C ARG A 61 -2.24 4.09 6.32
N LEU A 62 -3.26 3.33 6.69
CA LEU A 62 -3.20 1.87 6.76
C LEU A 62 -3.61 1.27 5.42
N ALA A 63 -2.69 0.59 4.74
CA ALA A 63 -2.97 0.01 3.43
C ALA A 63 -4.12 -1.02 3.46
N CYS A 64 -4.24 -1.79 4.55
CA CYS A 64 -5.28 -2.82 4.69
C CYS A 64 -6.70 -2.25 4.86
N GLN A 65 -6.84 -1.00 5.29
CA GLN A 65 -8.14 -0.35 5.49
C GLN A 65 -8.43 0.73 4.44
N THR A 66 -7.55 0.89 3.44
CA THR A 66 -7.71 1.90 2.39
C THR A 66 -8.03 1.20 1.08
N LEU A 67 -9.13 1.57 0.44
CA LEU A 67 -9.46 1.12 -0.92
C LEU A 67 -8.69 1.91 -1.97
N CYS A 68 -8.25 1.24 -3.03
CA CYS A 68 -7.64 1.87 -4.18
C CYS A 68 -8.64 2.80 -4.89
N ARG A 69 -8.16 3.94 -5.35
CA ARG A 69 -8.94 4.93 -6.10
C ARG A 69 -8.13 5.39 -7.30
N ASP A 70 -8.83 5.87 -8.31
CA ASP A 70 -8.21 6.36 -9.53
C ASP A 70 -7.31 7.57 -9.23
N GLY A 71 -6.11 7.59 -9.83
CA GLY A 71 -5.11 8.63 -9.63
C GLY A 71 -4.38 8.61 -8.28
N MET A 72 -4.68 7.65 -7.40
CA MET A 72 -4.02 7.49 -6.10
C MET A 72 -2.52 7.28 -6.26
N ARG A 73 -1.71 7.87 -5.38
CA ARG A 73 -0.25 7.70 -5.32
C ARG A 73 0.13 6.98 -4.04
N VAL A 74 0.76 5.82 -4.15
CA VAL A 74 1.22 5.00 -3.03
C VAL A 74 2.74 4.92 -3.05
N GLU A 75 3.37 5.30 -1.94
CA GLU A 75 4.83 5.31 -1.80
C GLU A 75 5.24 4.42 -0.62
N THR A 76 6.01 3.37 -0.91
CA THR A 76 6.46 2.35 0.05
C THR A 76 7.88 2.56 0.55
N ARG A 77 8.55 3.56 -0.02
CA ARG A 77 9.94 3.94 0.22
C ARG A 77 9.98 5.44 0.59
N PRO A 78 10.88 5.85 1.49
CA PRO A 78 11.19 7.26 1.68
C PRO A 78 11.89 7.86 0.46
#